data_AF-R7HRQ3-F1
#
_entry.id   AF-R7HRQ3-F1
#
_cell.length_a   1.000
_cell.length_b   1.000
_cell.length_c   1.000
_cell.angle_alpha   90.00
_cell.angle_beta   90.00
_cell.angle_gamma   90.00
#
_symmetry.space_group_name_H-M   'P 1'
#
loop_
_entity.id
_entity.type
_entity.pdbx_description
1 polymer ?
#
loop_
_entity_poly.entity_id
_entity_poly.type
_entity_poly.pdbx_seq_one_letter_code
_entity_poly.pdbx_strand_id
1 'polypeptide(L)'
;MYLVQFHSNAEVGSGRSLKYWTTFDEANGISTVNEYMNKMALLSNWGARDNVSIAKIQAGTKIKYAIGTAKEQVGAIESRPGGGLQILFTQFDDGWILDTRPLP
;
A
#
# COMPACT_ATOMS: atom_id res chain seq x y z
N MET A 1 15.23 -4.84 -1.65
CA MET A 1 13.81 -5.21 -1.55
C MET A 1 13.00 -4.25 -2.38
N TYR A 2 12.12 -4.76 -3.25
CA TYR A 2 11.20 -3.93 -4.02
C TYR A 2 9.82 -3.92 -3.36
N LEU A 3 9.19 -2.75 -3.36
CA LEU A 3 7.94 -2.48 -2.66
C LEU A 3 6.99 -1.74 -3.60
N VAL A 4 5.69 -2.01 -3.45
CA VAL A 4 4.62 -1.30 -4.17
C VAL A 4 3.66 -0.68 -3.18
N GLN A 5 3.22 0.54 -3.47
CA GLN A 5 2.13 1.19 -2.77
C GLN A 5 1.15 1.75 -3.80
N PHE A 6 -0.12 1.40 -3.68
CA PHE A 6 -1.19 2.07 -4.40
C PHE A 6 -1.79 3.14 -3.49
N HIS A 7 -2.00 4.34 -4.01
CA HIS A 7 -2.45 5.49 -3.22
C HIS A 7 -3.25 6.46 -4.09
N SER A 8 -3.94 7.41 -3.45
CA SER A 8 -4.49 8.59 -4.13
C SER A 8 -3.37 9.60 -4.41
N ASN A 9 -3.66 10.67 -5.15
CA ASN A 9 -2.78 11.84 -5.22
C ASN A 9 -2.67 12.66 -3.91
N ALA A 10 -3.18 12.16 -2.78
CA ALA A 10 -3.15 12.86 -1.50
C ALA A 10 -1.73 13.04 -0.97
N GLU A 11 -1.52 14.13 -0.22
CA GLU A 11 -0.29 14.36 0.53
C GLU A 11 -0.08 13.30 1.62
N VAL A 12 1.19 13.06 1.94
CA VAL A 12 1.57 12.15 3.02
C VAL A 12 0.98 12.65 4.34
N GLY A 13 0.32 11.76 5.09
CA GLY A 13 -0.39 12.07 6.32
C GLY A 13 -1.90 12.30 6.13
N SER A 14 -2.33 12.78 4.97
CA SER A 14 -3.74 13.05 4.65
C SER A 14 -4.44 11.81 4.10
N GLY A 15 -4.47 10.73 4.88
CA GLY A 15 -5.01 9.42 4.46
C GLY A 15 -4.04 8.58 3.62
N ARG A 16 -2.96 9.17 3.11
CA ARG A 16 -1.83 8.46 2.49
C ARG A 16 -0.71 8.27 3.49
N SER A 17 -0.23 7.04 3.66
CA SER A 17 0.84 6.74 4.61
C SER A 17 2.01 6.05 3.91
N LEU A 18 3.14 6.76 3.76
CA LEU A 18 4.35 6.24 3.12
C LEU A 18 5.01 5.06 3.83
N LYS A 19 4.48 4.62 4.97
CA LYS A 19 5.04 3.48 5.71
C LYS A 19 4.31 2.16 5.46
N TYR A 20 3.17 2.17 4.77
CA TYR A 20 2.45 0.93 4.42
C TYR A 20 2.72 0.56 2.97
N TRP A 21 3.32 -0.61 2.77
CA TRP A 21 3.67 -1.14 1.46
C TRP A 21 3.25 -2.59 1.33
N THR A 22 3.31 -3.10 0.10
CA THR A 22 3.23 -4.52 -0.17
C THR A 22 4.40 -4.97 -1.06
N THR A 23 4.54 -6.27 -1.27
CA THR A 23 5.59 -6.85 -2.12
C THR A 23 5.20 -6.78 -3.59
N PHE A 24 6.18 -7.01 -4.48
CA PHE A 24 5.90 -7.17 -5.91
C PHE A 24 5.00 -8.38 -6.19
N ASP A 25 5.23 -9.50 -5.50
CA ASP A 25 4.42 -10.71 -5.70
C ASP A 25 2.95 -10.49 -5.34
N GLU A 26 2.69 -9.82 -4.22
CA GLU A 26 1.32 -9.48 -3.81
C GLU A 26 0.68 -8.49 -4.79
N ALA A 27 1.42 -7.45 -5.21
CA ALA A 27 0.93 -6.43 -6.12
C ALA A 27 0.66 -6.97 -7.54
N ASN A 28 1.53 -7.83 -8.06
CA ASN A 28 1.38 -8.45 -9.38
C ASN A 28 0.25 -9.47 -9.41
N GLY A 29 -0.14 -10.02 -8.25
CA GLY A 29 -1.31 -10.87 -8.11
C GLY A 29 -2.65 -10.11 -8.10
N ILE A 30 -2.64 -8.79 -8.28
CA ILE A 30 -3.83 -7.94 -8.24
C ILE A 30 -4.08 -7.35 -9.61
N SER A 31 -5.28 -7.57 -10.14
CA SER A 31 -5.64 -7.16 -11.51
C SER A 31 -6.44 -5.86 -11.56
N THR A 32 -7.04 -5.45 -10.43
CA THR A 32 -7.88 -4.24 -10.39
C THR A 32 -7.67 -3.44 -9.11
N VAL A 33 -7.96 -2.13 -9.16
CA VAL A 33 -7.98 -1.27 -7.98
C VAL A 33 -8.95 -1.78 -6.92
N ASN A 34 -10.12 -2.28 -7.33
CA ASN A 34 -11.12 -2.79 -6.39
C ASN A 34 -10.62 -4.05 -5.65
N GLU A 35 -9.90 -4.93 -6.35
CA GLU A 35 -9.26 -6.10 -5.73
C GLU A 35 -8.16 -5.68 -4.75
N TYR A 36 -7.34 -4.70 -5.11
CA TYR A 36 -6.36 -4.12 -4.18
C TYR A 36 -7.05 -3.59 -2.92
N MET A 37 -8.12 -2.82 -3.07
CA MET A 37 -8.89 -2.27 -1.95
C MET A 37 -9.50 -3.36 -1.08
N ASN A 38 -10.02 -4.43 -1.68
CA ASN A 38 -10.51 -5.60 -0.93
C ASN A 38 -9.41 -6.24 -0.11
N LYS A 39 -8.27 -6.55 -0.73
CA LYS A 39 -7.14 -7.22 -0.07
C LYS A 39 -6.53 -6.39 1.05
N MET A 40 -6.45 -5.08 0.88
CA MET A 40 -5.89 -4.17 1.87
C MET A 40 -6.92 -3.65 2.88
N ALA A 41 -8.16 -4.12 2.80
CA ALA A 41 -9.27 -3.69 3.66
C ALA A 41 -9.51 -2.17 3.64
N LEU A 42 -9.43 -1.56 2.46
CA LEU A 42 -9.50 -0.11 2.29
C LEU A 42 -10.91 0.29 1.85
N LEU A 43 -11.62 1.02 2.73
CA LEU A 43 -12.92 1.58 2.42
C LEU A 43 -12.81 2.65 1.32
N SER A 44 -13.83 2.73 0.46
CA SER A 44 -13.92 3.64 -0.68
C SER A 44 -13.91 5.10 -0.25
N ASN A 45 -14.48 5.41 0.92
CA ASN A 45 -14.48 6.76 1.48
C ASN A 45 -13.11 7.19 2.06
N TRP A 46 -12.11 6.29 2.12
CA TRP A 46 -10.75 6.61 2.57
C TRP A 46 -9.83 7.08 1.43
N GLY A 47 -10.42 7.37 0.27
CA GLY A 47 -9.75 7.97 -0.87
C GLY A 47 -9.46 6.99 -2.00
N ALA A 48 -9.20 7.55 -3.18
CA ALA A 48 -8.91 6.81 -4.39
C ALA A 48 -7.60 6.02 -4.31
N ARG A 49 -7.40 5.09 -5.25
CA ARG A 49 -6.16 4.34 -5.47
C ARG A 49 -5.82 4.38 -6.95
N ASP A 50 -5.65 5.60 -7.43
CA ASP A 50 -5.44 5.98 -8.83
C ASP A 50 -3.96 6.13 -9.18
N ASN A 51 -3.07 6.02 -8.20
CA ASN A 51 -1.62 6.10 -8.39
C ASN A 51 -0.92 4.89 -7.78
N VAL A 52 0.25 4.56 -8.33
CA VAL A 52 1.15 3.54 -7.81
C VAL A 52 2.55 4.10 -7.68
N SER A 53 3.17 3.87 -6.52
CA SER A 53 4.58 4.12 -6.26
C SER A 53 5.35 2.81 -6.16
N ILE A 54 6.56 2.80 -6.73
CA ILE A 54 7.52 1.71 -6.63
C ILE A 54 8.70 2.22 -5.82
N ALA A 55 9.10 1.47 -4.80
CA ALA A 55 10.29 1.77 -4.01
C ALA A 55 11.28 0.61 -3.97
N LYS A 56 12.55 0.95 -3.77
CA LYS A 56 13.64 -0.01 -3.63
C LYS A 56 14.50 0.32 -2.41
N ILE A 57 14.47 -0.58 -1.44
CA ILE A 57 15.37 -0.55 -0.29
C ILE A 57 16.63 -1.37 -0.65
N GLN A 58 17.81 -0.76 -0.48
CA GLN A 58 19.09 -1.41 -0.77
C GLN A 58 19.36 -2.58 0.19
N ALA A 59 20.13 -3.57 -0.28
CA ALA A 59 20.54 -4.68 0.57
C ALA A 59 21.44 -4.16 1.70
N GLY A 60 21.25 -4.67 2.92
CA GLY A 60 22.01 -4.24 4.09
C GLY A 60 21.47 -2.99 4.80
N THR A 61 20.45 -2.31 4.26
CA THR A 61 19.77 -1.21 4.97
C THR A 61 19.12 -1.74 6.25
N LYS A 62 19.56 -1.22 7.40
CA LYS A 62 18.99 -1.55 8.71
C LYS A 62 17.71 -0.74 8.92
N ILE A 63 16.58 -1.41 8.87
CA ILE A 63 15.26 -0.79 9.01
C ILE A 63 14.34 -1.65 9.86
N LYS A 64 13.53 -0.99 10.70
CA LYS A 64 12.52 -1.65 11.52
C LYS A 64 11.18 -1.64 10.79
N TYR A 65 10.63 -2.82 10.55
CA TYR A 65 9.32 -3.00 9.95
C TYR A 65 8.59 -4.18 10.59
N ALA A 66 7.27 -4.20 10.40
CA ALA A 66 6.40 -5.31 10.73
C ALA A 66 5.77 -5.85 9.44
N ILE A 67 5.55 -7.15 9.40
CA ILE A 67 4.75 -7.80 8.35
C ILE A 67 3.47 -8.30 9.01
N GLY A 68 2.35 -8.08 8.34
CA GLY A 68 1.06 -8.61 8.76
C GLY A 68 0.12 -8.76 7.56
N THR A 69 -1.09 -9.22 7.85
CA THR A 69 -2.19 -9.22 6.89
C THR A 69 -3.18 -8.12 7.26
N ALA A 70 -3.78 -7.49 6.25
CA ALA A 70 -4.85 -6.54 6.49
C ALA A 70 -6.02 -7.25 7.18
N LYS A 71 -6.49 -6.70 8.29
CA LYS A 71 -7.69 -7.20 8.95
C LYS A 71 -8.93 -6.75 8.17
N GLU A 72 -9.98 -7.58 8.14
CA GLU A 72 -11.28 -7.18 7.60
C GLU A 72 -11.72 -5.82 8.16
N GLN A 73 -12.24 -4.98 7.26
CA GLN A 73 -12.76 -3.66 7.59
C GLN A 73 -14.24 -3.59 7.24
N VAL A 74 -15.07 -3.44 8.27
CA VAL A 74 -16.52 -3.26 8.12
C VAL A 74 -16.85 -1.79 8.30
N GLY A 75 -17.40 -1.17 7.26
CA GLY A 75 -17.94 0.18 7.27
C GLY A 75 -19.47 0.17 7.36
N ALA A 76 -20.07 1.37 7.41
CA ALA A 76 -21.53 1.52 7.51
C ALA A 76 -22.28 1.04 6.24
N ILE A 77 -21.64 1.12 5.07
CA ILE A 77 -22.28 0.85 3.76
C ILE A 77 -21.51 -0.16 2.90
N GLU A 78 -20.30 -0.57 3.32
CA GLU A 78 -19.48 -1.53 2.60
C GLU A 78 -18.61 -2.32 3.60
N SER A 79 -18.22 -3.54 3.24
CA SER A 79 -17.20 -4.32 3.94
C SER A 79 -16.09 -4.70 2.97
N ARG A 80 -14.84 -4.71 3.46
CA ARG A 80 -13.66 -5.11 2.71
C ARG A 80 -12.98 -6.28 3.45
N PRO A 81 -12.84 -7.46 2.82
CA PRO A 81 -12.46 -8.69 3.51
C PRO A 81 -11.03 -8.68 4.07
N GLY A 82 -10.13 -7.86 3.51
CA GLY A 82 -8.73 -7.85 3.90
C GLY A 82 -7.99 -9.11 3.46
N GLY A 83 -7.02 -9.52 4.28
CA GLY A 83 -6.21 -10.72 4.09
C GLY A 83 -4.94 -10.54 3.26
N GLY A 84 -4.78 -9.41 2.57
CA GLY A 84 -3.58 -9.14 1.77
C GLY A 84 -2.38 -8.75 2.63
N LEU A 85 -1.19 -9.06 2.14
CA LEU A 85 0.08 -8.80 2.83
C LEU A 85 0.37 -7.30 2.94
N GLN A 86 0.67 -6.85 4.15
CA GLN A 86 1.09 -5.48 4.47
C GLN A 86 2.43 -5.46 5.18
N ILE A 87 3.25 -4.50 4.78
CA ILE A 87 4.54 -4.20 5.39
C ILE A 87 4.45 -2.79 5.96
N LEU A 88 4.55 -2.70 7.28
CA LEU A 88 4.52 -1.45 8.02
C LEU A 88 5.92 -1.08 8.48
N PHE A 89 6.46 0.00 7.93
CA PHE A 89 7.73 0.55 8.37
C PHE A 89 7.54 1.47 9.59
N THR A 90 8.50 1.47 10.52
CA THR A 90 8.46 2.44 11.63
C THR A 90 8.79 3.85 11.12
N GLN A 91 9.75 3.91 10.20
CA GLN A 91 10.16 5.10 9.45
C GLN A 91 10.41 4.66 8.01
N PHE A 92 10.03 5.49 7.05
CA PHE A 92 10.23 5.24 5.62
C PHE A 92 10.90 6.47 5.01
N ASP A 93 11.96 6.24 4.25
CA ASP A 93 12.69 7.27 3.51
C ASP A 93 12.12 7.35 2.10
N ASP A 94 11.58 8.52 1.75
CA ASP A 94 10.97 8.76 0.44
C ASP A 94 12.00 8.77 -0.69
N GLY A 95 13.29 8.94 -0.38
CA GLY A 95 14.40 8.74 -1.32
C GLY A 95 14.53 7.30 -1.83
N TRP A 96 13.82 6.33 -1.24
CA TRP A 96 13.73 4.97 -1.78
C TRP A 96 12.72 4.82 -2.92
N ILE A 97 11.86 5.81 -3.16
CA ILE A 97 10.88 5.79 -4.25
C ILE A 97 11.62 5.97 -5.57
N LEU A 98 11.43 5.03 -6.48
CA LEU A 98 12.04 5.03 -7.81
C LEU A 98 11.12 5.62 -8.87
N ASP A 99 9.82 5.39 -8.74
CA ASP A 99 8.82 5.81 -9.71
C ASP A 99 7.45 5.99 -9.03
N THR A 100 6.69 6.95 -9.52
CA THR A 100 5.27 7.16 -9.17
C THR A 100 4.52 7.47 -10.45
N ARG A 101 3.47 6.70 -10.72
CA ARG A 101 2.68 6.86 -11.95
C ARG A 101 1.19 6.67 -11.69
N PRO A 102 0.33 7.32 -12.48
CA PRO A 102 -1.10 7.03 -12.45
C PRO A 102 -1.35 5.62 -12.95
N LEU A 103 -2.39 4.99 -12.41
CA LEU A 103 -2.95 3.76 -12.96
C LEU A 103 -3.83 4.12 -14.18
N PRO A 104 -3.86 3.26 -15.20
CA PRO A 104 -4.70 3.45 -16.39
C PRO A 104 -6.20 3.40 -16.06
#